data_AF-A0AAN7CUJ2-F1
#
_entry.id   AF-A0AAN7CUJ2-F1
#
_cell.length_a   1.000
_cell.length_b   1.000
_cell.length_c   1.000
_cell.angle_alpha   90.00
_cell.angle_beta   90.00
_cell.angle_gamma   90.00
#
_symmetry.space_group_name_H-M   'P 1'
#
loop_
_entity.id
_entity.type
_entity.pdbx_description
1 polymer ?
#
loop_
_entity_poly.entity_id
_entity_poly.type
_entity_poly.pdbx_seq_one_letter_code
_entity_poly.pdbx_strand_id
1 'polypeptide(L)'
;MVNVVTAAKAAVRVYASAVSLGGNSSIPYSTTAAAMAELYHANSPVSPCAPSPGLGTDIRYETSRIEAVGSTSAVVWITWKIVPAQSACVGGGKTDKEKGWTFTDVYGFRMSAEGQNGGWEWSNADDEYEKLMENYPQFFS
;
A
#
# COMPACT_ATOMS: atom_id res chain seq x y z
N MET A 1 19.52 4.01 -25.67
CA MET A 1 18.43 3.12 -25.19
C MET A 1 18.44 3.19 -23.67
N VAL A 2 17.34 3.55 -23.03
CA VAL A 2 17.25 3.55 -21.56
C VAL A 2 17.18 2.10 -21.09
N ASN A 3 17.92 1.71 -20.04
CA ASN A 3 17.80 0.35 -19.52
C ASN A 3 16.54 0.22 -18.63
N VAL A 4 16.03 -1.00 -18.49
CA VAL A 4 14.81 -1.29 -17.73
C VAL A 4 14.86 -0.85 -16.27
N VAL A 5 16.02 -0.93 -15.62
CA VAL A 5 16.19 -0.49 -14.23
C VAL A 5 16.01 1.02 -14.12
N THR A 6 16.55 1.80 -15.06
CA THR A 6 16.37 3.26 -15.08
C THR A 6 14.91 3.64 -15.34
N ALA A 7 14.24 2.96 -16.26
CA ALA A 7 12.81 3.17 -16.52
C ALA A 7 11.95 2.81 -15.30
N ALA A 8 12.21 1.67 -14.66
CA ALA A 8 11.52 1.25 -13.43
C ALA A 8 11.74 2.25 -12.29
N LYS A 9 12.97 2.77 -12.11
CA LYS A 9 13.25 3.83 -11.10
C LYS A 9 12.42 5.08 -11.35
N ALA A 10 12.25 5.48 -12.60
CA ALA A 10 11.41 6.63 -12.94
C ALA A 10 9.93 6.33 -12.62
N ALA A 11 9.44 5.14 -12.97
CA ALA A 11 8.09 4.72 -12.64
C ALA A 11 7.83 4.68 -11.12
N VAL A 12 8.76 4.15 -10.32
CA VAL A 12 8.68 4.17 -8.85
C VAL A 12 8.53 5.59 -8.33
N ARG A 13 9.34 6.55 -8.82
CA ARG A 13 9.28 7.94 -8.35
C ARG A 13 7.94 8.59 -8.65
N VAL A 14 7.42 8.38 -9.86
CA VAL A 14 6.10 8.90 -10.25
C VAL A 14 5.00 8.27 -9.40
N TYR A 15 5.05 6.94 -9.23
CA TYR A 15 4.07 6.20 -8.45
C TYR A 15 4.10 6.58 -6.97
N ALA A 16 5.28 6.63 -6.34
CA ALA A 16 5.48 7.10 -4.97
C ALA A 16 4.95 8.52 -4.76
N SER A 17 5.21 9.42 -5.72
CA SER A 17 4.68 10.79 -5.67
C SER A 17 3.15 10.78 -5.72
N ALA A 18 2.55 10.00 -6.62
CA ALA A 18 1.10 9.86 -6.72
C ALA A 18 0.49 9.32 -5.41
N VAL A 19 1.04 8.23 -4.85
CA VAL A 19 0.59 7.65 -3.57
C VAL A 19 0.67 8.66 -2.43
N SER A 20 1.77 9.43 -2.34
CA SER A 20 1.93 10.46 -1.30
C SER A 20 0.92 11.61 -1.39
N LEU A 21 0.33 11.82 -2.57
CA LEU A 21 -0.73 12.81 -2.81
C LEU A 21 -2.14 12.22 -2.64
N GLY A 22 -2.25 10.99 -2.11
CA GLY A 22 -3.52 10.28 -1.97
C GLY A 22 -3.99 9.58 -3.25
N GLY A 23 -3.14 9.51 -4.27
CA GLY A 23 -3.40 8.85 -5.56
C GLY A 23 -3.29 7.33 -5.51
N ASN A 24 -3.41 6.72 -4.33
CA ASN A 24 -3.56 5.27 -4.25
C ASN A 24 -4.95 4.90 -4.75
N SER A 25 -5.03 4.27 -5.92
CA SER A 25 -6.29 3.78 -6.51
C SER A 25 -6.72 2.43 -5.93
N SER A 26 -5.93 1.84 -5.03
CA SER A 26 -6.49 0.89 -4.06
C SER A 26 -7.68 1.57 -3.40
N ILE A 27 -8.82 0.89 -3.35
CA ILE A 27 -9.97 1.35 -2.56
C ILE A 27 -9.39 1.76 -1.21
N PRO A 28 -9.50 3.04 -0.80
CA PRO A 28 -8.94 3.49 0.47
C PRO A 28 -9.34 2.48 1.53
N TYR A 29 -8.42 2.02 2.39
CA TYR A 29 -8.78 1.02 3.39
C TYR A 29 -9.95 1.53 4.25
N SER A 30 -10.13 2.85 4.38
CA SER A 30 -11.34 3.48 4.94
C SER A 30 -12.63 3.16 4.19
N THR A 31 -12.63 3.08 2.86
CA THR A 31 -13.78 2.72 2.02
C THR A 31 -14.06 1.22 2.09
N THR A 32 -13.02 0.38 2.05
CA THR A 32 -13.17 -1.08 2.26
C THR A 32 -13.66 -1.39 3.68
N ALA A 33 -13.08 -0.71 4.67
CA ALA A 33 -13.50 -0.76 6.07
C ALA A 33 -14.94 -0.29 6.27
N ALA A 34 -15.35 0.80 5.63
CA ALA A 34 -16.71 1.31 5.74
C ALA A 34 -17.72 0.35 5.09
N ALA A 35 -17.41 -0.21 3.92
CA ALA A 35 -18.26 -1.20 3.26
C ALA A 35 -18.34 -2.51 4.06
N MET A 36 -17.23 -2.96 4.65
CA MET A 36 -17.18 -4.11 5.56
C MET A 36 -17.95 -3.82 6.85
N ALA A 37 -17.78 -2.63 7.44
CA ALA A 37 -18.48 -2.21 8.64
C ALA A 37 -19.99 -2.12 8.41
N GLU A 38 -20.46 -1.62 7.27
CA GLU A 38 -21.90 -1.67 6.90
C GLU A 38 -22.41 -3.12 6.81
N LEU A 39 -21.62 -4.03 6.26
CA LEU A 39 -21.98 -5.46 6.18
C LEU A 39 -22.01 -6.14 7.56
N TYR A 40 -21.10 -5.76 8.46
CA TYR A 40 -20.95 -6.31 9.81
C TYR A 40 -21.90 -5.67 10.84
N HIS A 41 -22.24 -4.38 10.69
CA HIS A 41 -23.20 -3.67 11.56
C HIS A 41 -24.63 -4.22 11.44
N ALA A 42 -24.93 -4.99 10.39
CA ALA A 42 -26.19 -5.72 10.30
C ALA A 42 -26.33 -6.84 11.35
N ASN A 43 -25.24 -7.34 11.96
CA ASN A 43 -25.29 -8.59 12.74
C ASN A 43 -24.49 -8.67 14.06
N SER A 44 -23.73 -7.64 14.50
CA SER A 44 -22.91 -7.75 15.73
C SER A 44 -22.90 -6.52 16.63
N PRO A 45 -22.73 -6.70 17.96
CA PRO A 45 -22.64 -5.60 18.93
C PRO A 45 -21.39 -4.75 18.66
N VAL A 46 -21.62 -3.43 18.65
CA VAL A 46 -20.67 -2.38 18.29
C VAL A 46 -19.38 -2.48 19.13
N SER A 47 -18.26 -2.84 18.50
CA SER A 47 -16.94 -2.66 19.10
C SER A 47 -16.65 -1.15 19.20
N PRO A 48 -16.11 -0.64 20.32
CA PRO A 48 -15.67 0.76 20.44
C PRO A 48 -14.52 1.10 19.49
N CYS A 49 -13.96 0.09 18.81
CA CYS A 49 -12.94 0.19 17.78
C CYS A 49 -13.47 -0.29 16.41
N ALA A 50 -14.65 0.16 15.99
CA ALA A 50 -15.06 0.02 14.58
C ALA A 50 -13.92 0.52 13.65
N PRO A 51 -13.71 -0.09 12.48
CA PRO A 51 -12.59 0.27 11.61
C PRO A 51 -12.75 1.74 11.20
N SER A 52 -11.91 2.56 11.82
CA SER A 52 -12.02 4.01 11.72
C SER A 52 -11.62 4.44 10.31
N PRO A 53 -12.38 5.33 9.66
CA PRO A 53 -11.94 5.93 8.40
C PRO A 53 -10.60 6.65 8.64
N GLY A 54 -9.53 6.19 7.99
CA GLY A 54 -8.18 6.75 8.15
C GLY A 54 -7.03 5.74 8.13
N LEU A 55 -7.31 4.44 8.15
CA LEU A 55 -6.30 3.43 7.81
C LEU A 55 -5.98 3.59 6.31
N GLY A 56 -4.68 3.72 5.97
CA GLY A 56 -4.23 3.86 4.59
C GLY A 56 -4.42 5.24 3.93
N THR A 57 -4.81 6.29 4.68
CA THR A 57 -4.92 7.66 4.12
C THR A 57 -3.59 8.40 4.03
N ASP A 58 -2.59 8.00 4.82
CA ASP A 58 -1.22 8.51 4.76
C ASP A 58 -0.29 7.30 4.58
N ILE A 59 0.12 7.10 3.33
CA ILE A 59 1.08 6.07 2.93
C ILE A 59 2.27 6.78 2.32
N ARG A 60 3.46 6.47 2.84
CA ARG A 60 4.70 7.14 2.47
C ARG A 60 5.67 6.15 1.86
N TYR A 61 6.36 6.58 0.82
CA TYR A 61 7.47 5.82 0.24
C TYR A 61 8.68 5.84 1.19
N GLU A 62 9.25 4.68 1.44
CA GLU A 62 10.50 4.55 2.22
C GLU A 62 11.67 4.20 1.30
N THR A 63 11.57 3.09 0.57
CA THR A 63 12.66 2.61 -0.29
C THR A 63 12.15 1.70 -1.41
N SER A 64 13.03 1.41 -2.36
CA SER A 64 12.76 0.40 -3.40
C SER A 64 14.02 -0.37 -3.79
N ARG A 65 13.81 -1.64 -4.13
CA ARG A 65 14.80 -2.53 -4.78
C ARG A 65 14.26 -2.88 -6.15
N ILE A 66 15.13 -2.88 -7.15
CA ILE A 66 14.75 -3.15 -8.54
C ILE A 66 15.73 -4.15 -9.12
N GLU A 67 15.20 -5.22 -9.72
CA GLU A 67 15.99 -6.26 -10.36
C GLU A 67 15.49 -6.47 -11.78
N ALA A 68 16.41 -6.33 -12.75
CA ALA A 68 16.11 -6.67 -14.12
C ALA A 68 15.99 -8.20 -14.25
N VAL A 69 14.88 -8.66 -14.82
CA VAL A 69 14.66 -10.08 -15.17
C VAL A 69 14.75 -10.32 -16.67
N GLY A 70 14.82 -9.25 -17.46
CA GLY A 70 15.06 -9.30 -18.90
C GLY A 70 15.46 -7.92 -19.42
N SER A 71 15.66 -7.81 -20.74
CA SER A 71 16.02 -6.52 -21.38
C SER A 71 14.93 -5.46 -21.26
N THR A 72 13.67 -5.87 -21.06
CA THR A 72 12.49 -5.00 -20.98
C THR A 72 11.64 -5.24 -19.74
N SER A 73 12.03 -6.15 -18.84
CA SER A 73 11.24 -6.51 -17.66
C SER A 73 12.06 -6.43 -16.38
N ALA A 74 11.44 -5.94 -15.31
CA ALA A 74 12.03 -5.87 -13.99
C ALA A 74 11.00 -6.25 -12.90
N VAL A 75 11.49 -6.81 -11.81
CA VAL A 75 10.75 -6.96 -10.56
C VAL A 75 11.14 -5.80 -9.65
N VAL A 76 10.14 -5.19 -9.04
CA VAL A 76 10.30 -3.97 -8.24
C VAL A 76 9.66 -4.20 -6.88
N TRP A 77 10.46 -4.15 -5.83
CA TRP A 77 9.99 -4.17 -4.45
C TRP A 77 9.92 -2.73 -3.98
N ILE A 78 8.75 -2.28 -3.54
CA ILE A 78 8.57 -0.95 -2.96
C ILE A 78 8.15 -1.12 -1.51
N THR A 79 8.96 -0.57 -0.61
CA THR A 79 8.63 -0.53 0.81
C THR A 79 7.93 0.79 1.10
N TRP A 80 6.75 0.66 1.68
CA TRP A 80 5.88 1.75 2.11
C TRP A 80 5.81 1.79 3.63
N LYS A 81 5.38 2.94 4.14
CA LYS A 81 5.02 3.15 5.54
C LYS A 81 3.60 3.69 5.65
N ILE A 82 2.75 2.98 6.38
CA ILE A 82 1.45 3.51 6.81
C ILE A 82 1.67 4.38 8.02
N VAL A 83 1.11 5.59 7.98
CA VAL A 83 0.97 6.47 9.15
C VAL A 83 -0.52 6.53 9.49
N PRO A 84 -0.97 5.78 10.50
CA PRO A 84 -2.37 5.78 10.89
C PRO A 84 -2.83 7.18 11.29
N ALA A 85 -4.04 7.56 10.87
CA ALA A 85 -4.67 8.76 11.39
C ALA A 85 -4.75 8.71 12.93
N GLN A 86 -4.72 9.87 13.58
CA GLN A 86 -4.77 9.94 15.05
C GLN A 86 -6.06 9.29 15.61
N SER A 87 -7.14 9.35 14.82
CA SER A 87 -8.45 8.73 15.05
C SER A 87 -8.49 7.23 14.74
N ALA A 88 -7.47 6.64 14.13
CA ALA A 88 -7.44 5.21 13.81
C ALA A 88 -7.27 4.39 15.09
N CYS A 89 -8.12 3.40 15.31
CA CYS A 89 -7.85 2.38 16.32
C CYS A 89 -6.74 1.48 15.77
N VAL A 90 -5.71 1.20 16.56
CA VAL A 90 -4.58 0.33 16.19
C VAL A 90 -4.34 -0.55 17.41
N GLY A 91 -3.84 -1.78 17.22
CA GLY A 91 -3.71 -2.77 18.31
C GLY A 91 -2.77 -2.40 19.47
N GLY A 92 -2.09 -1.25 19.38
CA GLY A 92 -1.24 -0.68 20.42
C GLY A 92 -1.80 0.63 20.99
N GLY A 93 -1.34 1.03 22.17
CA GLY A 93 -1.77 2.28 22.82
C GLY A 93 -1.47 3.53 21.96
N LYS A 94 -1.84 4.73 22.44
CA LYS A 94 -1.62 6.00 21.70
C LYS A 94 -0.21 6.18 21.11
N THR A 95 0.81 5.64 21.77
CA THR A 95 2.23 5.71 21.36
C THR A 95 2.60 4.85 20.15
N ASP A 96 1.79 3.84 19.81
CA ASP A 96 2.07 2.96 18.68
C ASP A 96 1.47 3.50 17.37
N LYS A 97 0.53 4.45 17.46
CA LYS A 97 -0.05 5.15 16.30
C LYS A 97 0.97 6.00 15.55
N GLU A 98 1.88 6.65 16.28
CA GLU A 98 2.90 7.53 15.70
C GLU A 98 4.03 6.76 15.01
N LYS A 99 4.24 5.49 15.41
CA LYS A 99 5.27 4.65 14.80
C LYS A 99 4.89 4.22 13.40
N GLY A 100 3.60 3.98 13.16
CA GLY A 100 3.12 3.35 11.93
C GLY A 100 3.73 1.97 11.74
N TRP A 101 3.55 1.40 10.56
CA TRP A 101 4.25 0.18 10.17
C TRP A 101 4.63 0.23 8.71
N THR A 102 5.63 -0.59 8.36
CA THR A 102 6.09 -0.73 6.99
C THR A 102 5.61 -2.04 6.40
N PHE A 103 5.39 -2.03 5.09
CA PHE A 103 5.09 -3.21 4.29
C PHE A 103 5.78 -3.06 2.93
N THR A 104 6.01 -4.17 2.24
CA THR A 104 6.67 -4.22 0.93
C THR A 104 5.78 -4.89 -0.09
N ASP A 105 5.39 -4.12 -1.10
CA ASP A 105 4.71 -4.66 -2.26
C ASP A 105 5.72 -5.03 -3.34
N VAL A 106 5.37 -6.06 -4.12
CA VAL A 106 6.15 -6.50 -5.26
C VAL A 106 5.39 -6.21 -6.55
N TYR A 107 6.05 -5.54 -7.49
CA TYR A 107 5.47 -5.15 -8.76
C TYR A 107 6.26 -5.72 -9.93
N GLY A 108 5.53 -6.12 -10.98
CA GLY A 108 6.10 -6.39 -12.29
C GLY A 108 6.13 -5.12 -13.13
N PHE A 109 7.31 -4.72 -13.60
CA PHE A 109 7.47 -3.60 -14.52
C PHE A 109 7.88 -4.07 -15.90
N ARG A 110 7.23 -3.54 -16.95
CA ARG A 110 7.62 -3.77 -18.34
C ARG A 110 7.80 -2.46 -19.12
N MET A 111 8.91 -2.35 -19.83
CA MET A 111 9.12 -1.32 -20.84
C MET A 111 8.30 -1.60 -22.09
N SER A 112 7.69 -0.56 -22.63
CA SER A 112 7.15 -0.55 -23.99
C SER A 112 8.25 -0.73 -25.04
N ALA A 113 7.88 -1.23 -26.22
CA ALA A 113 8.79 -1.41 -27.35
C ALA A 113 9.47 -0.09 -27.82
N GLU A 114 8.88 1.06 -27.48
CA GLU A 114 9.39 2.39 -27.81
C GLU A 114 10.51 2.86 -26.85
N GLY A 115 10.86 2.05 -25.86
CA GLY A 115 12.11 2.20 -25.09
C GLY A 115 12.16 3.38 -24.10
N GLN A 116 11.10 4.18 -24.01
CA GLN A 116 10.99 5.32 -23.10
C GLN A 116 9.78 5.26 -22.16
N ASN A 117 8.71 4.57 -22.55
CA ASN A 117 7.52 4.36 -21.73
C ASN A 117 7.50 2.95 -21.16
N GLY A 118 6.87 2.75 -20.00
CA GLY A 118 6.69 1.45 -19.37
C GLY A 118 5.61 1.52 -18.28
N GLY A 119 5.14 0.38 -17.82
CA GLY A 119 4.02 0.31 -16.88
C GLY A 119 4.12 -0.87 -15.92
N TRP A 120 3.31 -0.79 -14.88
CA TRP A 120 3.07 -1.87 -13.94
C TRP A 120 2.16 -2.92 -14.60
N GLU A 121 2.57 -4.19 -14.61
CA GLU A 121 1.79 -5.28 -15.19
C GLU A 121 0.99 -6.07 -14.14
N TRP A 122 1.57 -6.19 -12.94
CA TRP A 122 0.97 -6.91 -11.82
C TRP A 122 1.55 -6.37 -10.51
N SER A 123 0.84 -6.64 -9.42
CA SER A 123 1.26 -6.35 -8.05
C SER A 123 0.95 -7.56 -7.16
N ASN A 124 1.83 -7.84 -6.20
CA ASN A 124 1.58 -8.69 -5.05
C ASN A 124 1.68 -7.79 -3.81
N ALA A 125 0.59 -7.78 -3.03
CA ALA A 125 0.44 -6.97 -1.83
C ALA A 125 0.26 -7.85 -0.57
N ASP A 126 0.74 -9.10 -0.59
CA ASP A 126 0.52 -10.05 0.50
C ASP A 126 1.10 -9.53 1.83
N ASP A 127 2.29 -8.92 1.80
CA ASP A 127 2.91 -8.29 2.98
C ASP A 127 2.11 -7.09 3.49
N GLU A 128 1.43 -6.34 2.61
CA GLU A 128 0.51 -5.26 3.00
C GLU A 128 -0.62 -5.81 3.88
N TYR A 129 -1.29 -6.87 3.42
CA TYR A 129 -2.39 -7.50 4.15
C TYR A 129 -1.92 -8.18 5.44
N GLU A 130 -0.79 -8.90 5.40
CA GLU A 130 -0.23 -9.54 6.58
C GLU A 130 0.09 -8.51 7.68
N LYS A 131 0.80 -7.43 7.31
CA LYS A 131 1.14 -6.35 8.24
C LYS A 131 -0.08 -5.60 8.72
N LEU A 132 -1.10 -5.43 7.88
CA LEU A 132 -2.39 -4.88 8.30
C LEU A 132 -3.04 -5.76 9.37
N MET A 133 -3.06 -7.08 9.21
CA MET A 133 -3.65 -8.00 10.18
C MET A 133 -2.87 -8.07 11.49
N GLU A 134 -1.53 -8.01 11.43
CA GLU A 134 -0.69 -7.94 12.64
C GLU A 134 -1.00 -6.69 13.47
N ASN A 135 -1.15 -5.54 12.81
CA ASN A 135 -1.35 -4.24 13.48
C ASN A 135 -2.82 -3.94 13.77
N TYR A 136 -3.74 -4.63 13.09
CA TYR A 136 -5.18 -4.49 13.23
C TYR A 136 -5.91 -5.85 13.09
N PRO A 137 -5.78 -6.76 14.08
CA PRO A 137 -6.33 -8.12 14.00
C PRO A 137 -7.86 -8.19 13.82
N GLN A 138 -8.57 -7.13 14.22
CA GLN A 138 -10.02 -7.00 14.12
C GLN A 138 -10.50 -6.47 12.76
N PHE A 139 -9.62 -6.36 11.75
CA PHE A 139 -10.01 -5.78 10.45
C PHE A 139 -11.15 -6.55 9.76
N PHE A 140 -11.19 -7.88 9.91
CA PHE A 140 -12.21 -8.76 9.32
C PHE A 140 -13.17 -9.36 10.36
N SER A 141 -13.22 -8.83 11.59
CA SER A 141 -14.05 -9.38 12.68
C SER A 141 -15.41 -8.73 12.81
#